data_AF-A0A959LZT2-F1
#
_entry.id   AF-A0A959LZT2-F1
#
_cell.length_a   1.000
_cell.length_b   1.000
_cell.length_c   1.000
_cell.angle_alpha   90.00
_cell.angle_beta   90.00
_cell.angle_gamma   90.00
#
_symmetry.space_group_name_H-M   'P 1'
#
loop_
_entity.id
_entity.type
_entity.pdbx_description
1 polymer ?
#
loop_
_entity_poly.entity_id
_entity_poly.type
_entity_poly.pdbx_seq_one_letter_code
_entity_poly.pdbx_strand_id
1 'polypeptide(L)'
;MRYLLLLFLPAFGVSQNTHIEDFNLDGQLDSLWWERSSGSQFSNTFIGLYDRASGISTEMYLESSFGSFLDVYGLSAIPGYGAEAWIRVFQTVIGSALRGDPSHSFDWLLSAYQNFSERDSTDALSNIFQAQLVWHPGSPPQPQISLHYLDGEALEQFRKSHWIGGNSKGQAAMLIYYGHNHGSGDEWLTPDSSFRGGTLSHTKHGLIWQKDGQYAWIFVHDIGLFSGPGKLRWKSIREISTYKDVVLIHLEAPVMMDHSLLLIHPESGLISTVFIASNTPDSGFHYHIRGKRLIVETTEESIQYNLNELRKSQLIPRYQGVKGQ
;
A
#
# COMPACT_ATOMS: atom_id res chain seq x y z
N MET A 1 -39.96 36.78 17.83
CA MET A 1 -39.23 36.20 16.68
C MET A 1 -38.91 34.76 17.00
N ARG A 2 -39.47 33.81 16.25
CA ARG A 2 -39.10 32.38 16.33
C ARG A 2 -38.06 32.14 15.23
N TYR A 3 -36.85 31.77 15.60
CA TYR A 3 -35.83 31.34 14.64
C TYR A 3 -36.12 29.88 14.26
N LEU A 4 -36.41 29.64 12.99
CA LEU A 4 -36.51 28.31 12.40
C LEU A 4 -35.08 27.85 12.10
N LEU A 5 -34.55 26.90 12.88
CA LEU A 5 -33.27 26.27 12.61
C LEU A 5 -33.47 25.28 11.44
N LEU A 6 -33.14 25.70 10.22
CA LEU A 6 -33.07 24.81 9.07
C LEU A 6 -31.83 23.93 9.23
N LEU A 7 -32.02 22.71 9.74
CA LEU A 7 -31.02 21.66 9.67
C LEU A 7 -30.85 21.26 8.20
N PHE A 8 -29.79 21.76 7.58
CA PHE A 8 -29.28 21.19 6.34
C PHE A 8 -28.73 19.79 6.67
N LEU A 9 -29.53 18.77 6.43
CA LEU A 9 -29.01 17.42 6.31
C LEU A 9 -28.19 17.38 5.02
N PRO A 10 -26.88 17.05 5.06
CA PRO A 10 -26.12 16.87 3.84
C PRO A 10 -26.78 15.75 3.03
N ALA A 11 -27.30 16.08 1.85
CA ALA A 11 -27.72 15.08 0.89
C ALA A 11 -26.45 14.38 0.41
N PHE A 12 -26.17 13.18 0.92
CA PHE A 12 -25.17 12.31 0.35
C PHE A 12 -25.64 11.95 -1.05
N GLY A 13 -25.00 12.53 -2.08
CA GLY A 13 -25.29 12.20 -3.47
C GLY A 13 -24.82 10.78 -3.75
N VAL A 14 -25.76 9.87 -3.96
CA VAL A 14 -25.49 8.56 -4.57
C VAL A 14 -25.70 8.75 -6.07
N SER A 15 -24.62 8.67 -6.86
CA SER A 15 -24.75 8.59 -8.32
C SER A 15 -24.82 7.12 -8.71
N GLN A 16 -25.96 6.67 -9.23
CA GLN A 16 -26.10 5.37 -9.86
C GLN A 16 -25.82 5.50 -11.35
N ASN A 17 -24.94 4.65 -11.86
CA ASN A 17 -24.60 4.57 -13.27
C ASN A 17 -24.94 3.17 -13.79
N THR A 18 -25.27 3.08 -15.07
CA THR A 18 -25.54 1.82 -15.77
C THR A 18 -24.81 1.80 -17.10
N HIS A 19 -24.34 0.64 -17.53
CA HIS A 19 -23.66 0.42 -18.79
C HIS A 19 -24.03 -0.97 -19.33
N ILE A 20 -24.24 -1.07 -20.63
CA ILE A 20 -24.60 -2.31 -21.31
C ILE A 20 -23.53 -2.60 -22.37
N GLU A 21 -22.88 -3.75 -22.25
CA GLU A 21 -21.81 -4.21 -23.11
C GLU A 21 -21.73 -5.73 -23.05
N ASP A 22 -21.19 -6.35 -24.09
CA ASP A 22 -20.80 -7.76 -24.10
C ASP A 22 -19.37 -7.86 -23.52
N PHE A 23 -19.25 -8.07 -22.20
CA PHE A 23 -17.95 -8.00 -21.52
C PHE A 23 -17.10 -9.25 -21.76
N ASN A 24 -17.73 -10.41 -21.92
CA ASN A 24 -17.06 -11.71 -22.10
C ASN A 24 -16.94 -12.14 -23.58
N LEU A 25 -17.47 -11.34 -24.50
CA LEU A 25 -17.44 -11.56 -25.96
C LEU A 25 -18.19 -12.81 -26.41
N ASP A 26 -19.27 -13.18 -25.72
CA ASP A 26 -20.10 -14.33 -26.06
C ASP A 26 -21.26 -14.01 -27.03
N GLY A 27 -21.40 -12.73 -27.41
CA GLY A 27 -22.43 -12.23 -28.31
C GLY A 27 -23.74 -11.81 -27.62
N GLN A 28 -23.83 -11.92 -26.29
CA GLN A 28 -24.95 -11.41 -25.49
C GLN A 28 -24.56 -10.13 -24.77
N LEU A 29 -25.51 -9.20 -24.67
CA LEU A 29 -25.31 -7.95 -23.94
C LEU A 29 -25.59 -8.15 -22.45
N ASP A 30 -24.60 -7.80 -21.62
CA ASP A 30 -24.64 -7.85 -20.17
C ASP A 30 -25.02 -6.50 -19.57
N SER A 31 -25.41 -6.50 -18.30
CA SER A 31 -25.74 -5.27 -17.57
C SER A 31 -24.76 -5.04 -16.44
N LEU A 32 -24.08 -3.89 -16.47
CA LEU A 32 -23.21 -3.41 -15.41
C LEU A 32 -23.83 -2.17 -14.78
N TRP A 33 -23.88 -2.10 -13.46
CA TRP A 33 -24.27 -0.90 -12.73
C TRP A 33 -23.31 -0.64 -11.58
N TRP A 34 -23.13 0.62 -11.23
CA TRP A 34 -22.34 0.97 -10.08
C TRP A 34 -22.84 2.24 -9.40
N GLU A 35 -22.66 2.25 -8.08
CA GLU A 35 -23.00 3.36 -7.21
C GLU A 35 -21.72 3.88 -6.56
N ARG A 36 -21.44 5.16 -6.76
CA ARG A 36 -20.37 5.83 -6.03
C ARG A 36 -20.97 6.59 -4.87
N SER A 37 -20.52 6.24 -3.67
CA SER A 37 -20.75 7.03 -2.48
C SER A 37 -19.47 7.82 -2.18
N SER A 38 -19.62 9.13 -2.00
CA SER A 38 -18.52 10.01 -1.60
C SER A 38 -18.83 10.66 -0.26
N GLY A 39 -17.95 10.46 0.72
CA GLY A 39 -17.94 11.17 2.00
C GLY A 39 -16.63 11.92 2.21
N SER A 40 -16.59 12.82 3.19
CA SER A 40 -15.37 13.56 3.56
C SER A 40 -14.21 12.63 3.97
N GLN A 41 -14.55 11.43 4.43
CA GLN A 41 -13.60 10.42 4.86
C GLN A 41 -13.37 9.30 3.84
N PHE A 42 -14.37 8.88 3.09
CA PHE A 42 -14.27 7.66 2.27
C PHE A 42 -15.02 7.79 0.94
N SER A 43 -14.46 7.20 -0.12
CA SER A 43 -15.22 6.88 -1.34
C SER A 43 -15.36 5.37 -1.46
N ASN A 44 -16.57 4.91 -1.74
CA ASN A 44 -16.82 3.50 -1.99
C ASN A 44 -17.59 3.35 -3.30
N THR A 45 -17.25 2.32 -4.06
CA THR A 45 -17.95 1.97 -5.29
C THR A 45 -18.58 0.61 -5.13
N PHE A 46 -19.90 0.55 -5.10
CA PHE A 46 -20.64 -0.71 -5.20
C PHE A 46 -20.83 -1.03 -6.68
N ILE A 47 -20.51 -2.23 -7.11
CA ILE A 47 -20.63 -2.69 -8.51
C ILE A 47 -21.54 -3.89 -8.52
N GLY A 48 -22.51 -3.90 -9.42
CA GLY A 48 -23.28 -5.08 -9.76
C GLY A 48 -23.16 -5.40 -11.25
N LEU A 49 -23.05 -6.68 -11.56
CA LEU A 49 -22.92 -7.22 -12.90
C LEU A 49 -23.95 -8.36 -13.06
N TYR A 50 -24.65 -8.35 -14.18
CA TYR A 50 -25.56 -9.42 -14.60
C TYR A 50 -25.16 -9.91 -15.99
N ASP A 51 -24.70 -11.16 -16.04
CA ASP A 51 -24.37 -11.87 -17.27
C ASP A 51 -25.63 -12.48 -17.88
N ARG A 52 -25.96 -12.07 -19.10
CA ARG A 52 -27.24 -12.43 -19.72
C ARG A 52 -27.26 -13.86 -20.23
N ALA A 53 -26.12 -14.39 -20.67
CA ALA A 53 -26.04 -15.74 -21.23
C ALA A 53 -26.24 -16.83 -20.17
N SER A 54 -25.59 -16.70 -19.02
CA SER A 54 -25.72 -17.64 -17.90
C SER A 54 -26.87 -17.29 -16.94
N GLY A 55 -27.34 -16.05 -16.95
CA GLY A 55 -28.35 -15.55 -16.02
C GLY A 55 -27.84 -15.35 -14.59
N ILE A 56 -26.51 -15.28 -14.40
CA ILE A 56 -25.86 -15.11 -13.10
C ILE A 56 -25.64 -13.62 -12.83
N SER A 57 -25.94 -13.19 -11.60
CA SER A 57 -25.55 -11.87 -11.09
C SER A 57 -24.45 -11.99 -10.05
N THR A 58 -23.63 -10.94 -9.95
CA THR A 58 -22.67 -10.76 -8.87
C THR A 58 -22.61 -9.31 -8.46
N GLU A 59 -22.27 -9.09 -7.19
CA GLU A 59 -22.07 -7.78 -6.61
C GLU A 59 -20.71 -7.75 -5.91
N MET A 60 -20.06 -6.60 -5.93
CA MET A 60 -18.79 -6.37 -5.25
C MET A 60 -18.69 -4.96 -4.73
N TYR A 61 -17.90 -4.80 -3.67
CA TYR A 61 -17.72 -3.53 -2.98
C TYR A 61 -16.26 -3.11 -3.04
N LEU A 62 -16.00 -2.02 -3.78
CA LEU A 62 -14.69 -1.41 -3.87
C LEU A 62 -14.56 -0.31 -2.81
N GLU A 63 -13.88 -0.62 -1.73
CA GLU A 63 -13.52 0.36 -0.70
C GLU A 63 -12.31 1.18 -1.17
N SER A 64 -12.55 2.23 -1.96
CA SER A 64 -11.49 3.08 -2.51
C SER A 64 -10.89 4.07 -1.50
N SER A 65 -10.84 3.71 -0.21
CA SER A 65 -10.78 4.70 0.86
C SER A 65 -9.88 4.41 2.04
N PHE A 66 -9.14 3.31 2.02
CA PHE A 66 -7.99 3.15 2.89
C PHE A 66 -6.76 3.66 2.14
N GLY A 67 -5.76 4.24 2.80
CA GLY A 67 -4.52 4.65 2.14
C GLY A 67 -3.64 3.46 1.75
N SER A 68 -4.25 2.47 1.11
CA SER A 68 -3.62 1.39 0.41
C SER A 68 -3.28 1.85 -0.99
N PHE A 69 -2.04 1.67 -1.39
CA PHE A 69 -1.66 1.67 -2.79
C PHE A 69 -2.15 0.41 -3.48
N LEU A 70 -2.40 -0.67 -2.74
CA LEU A 70 -2.73 -1.97 -3.26
C LEU A 70 -4.03 -2.53 -2.66
N ASP A 71 -5.08 -2.59 -3.47
CA ASP A 71 -6.33 -3.26 -3.08
C ASP A 71 -6.50 -4.56 -3.86
N VAL A 72 -7.12 -5.56 -3.21
CA VAL A 72 -7.41 -6.87 -3.83
C VAL A 72 -8.87 -7.22 -3.59
N TYR A 73 -9.61 -7.45 -4.67
CA TYR A 73 -11.04 -7.75 -4.66
C TYR A 73 -11.28 -9.14 -5.22
N GLY A 74 -11.89 -10.03 -4.43
CA GLY A 74 -12.27 -11.36 -4.91
C GLY A 74 -13.35 -11.26 -5.99
N LEU A 75 -13.24 -12.14 -6.99
CA LEU A 75 -14.15 -12.20 -8.13
C LEU A 75 -15.02 -13.45 -8.04
N SER A 76 -16.32 -13.29 -8.26
CA SER A 76 -17.23 -14.42 -8.39
C SER A 76 -16.95 -15.20 -9.67
N ALA A 77 -17.15 -16.51 -9.62
CA ALA A 77 -17.05 -17.36 -10.80
C ALA A 77 -18.31 -17.17 -11.67
N ILE A 78 -18.18 -16.44 -12.78
CA ILE A 78 -19.18 -16.35 -13.85
C ILE A 78 -18.64 -17.11 -15.06
N PRO A 79 -19.37 -18.07 -15.64
CA PRO A 79 -18.95 -18.75 -16.87
C PRO A 79 -18.61 -17.75 -17.97
N GLY A 80 -17.49 -17.95 -18.67
CA GLY A 80 -17.02 -17.02 -19.72
C GLY A 80 -16.24 -15.80 -19.22
N TYR A 81 -16.31 -15.46 -17.93
CA TYR A 81 -15.59 -14.31 -17.38
C TYR A 81 -14.17 -14.66 -16.94
N GLY A 82 -13.23 -14.58 -17.89
CA GLY A 82 -11.80 -14.62 -17.64
C GLY A 82 -11.19 -13.25 -17.31
N ALA A 83 -9.85 -13.18 -17.34
CA ALA A 83 -9.09 -11.96 -17.03
C ALA A 83 -9.53 -10.75 -17.86
N GLU A 84 -9.67 -10.90 -19.18
CA GLU A 84 -10.02 -9.79 -20.07
C GLU A 84 -11.42 -9.21 -19.78
N ALA A 85 -12.40 -10.08 -19.52
CA ALA A 85 -13.77 -9.67 -19.21
C ALA A 85 -13.82 -8.85 -17.91
N TRP A 86 -13.14 -9.34 -16.87
CA TRP A 86 -13.06 -8.63 -15.60
C TRP A 86 -12.28 -7.32 -15.70
N ILE A 87 -11.19 -7.28 -16.47
CA ILE A 87 -10.48 -6.02 -16.74
C ILE A 87 -11.43 -5.01 -17.41
N ARG A 88 -12.23 -5.42 -18.40
CA ARG A 88 -13.21 -4.53 -19.05
C ARG A 88 -14.24 -3.99 -18.06
N VAL A 89 -14.79 -4.85 -17.20
CA VAL A 89 -15.73 -4.44 -16.14
C VAL A 89 -15.12 -3.35 -15.25
N PHE A 90 -13.91 -3.57 -14.73
CA PHE A 90 -13.24 -2.60 -13.87
C PHE A 90 -12.83 -1.33 -14.62
N GLN A 91 -12.42 -1.43 -15.89
CA GLN A 91 -12.13 -0.27 -16.73
C GLN A 91 -13.37 0.60 -16.97
N THR A 92 -14.55 -0.01 -17.16
CA THR A 92 -15.80 0.74 -17.30
C THR A 92 -16.17 1.44 -15.99
N VAL A 93 -15.99 0.79 -14.84
CA VAL A 93 -16.34 1.38 -13.54
C VAL A 93 -15.35 2.46 -13.10
N ILE A 94 -14.04 2.23 -13.24
CA ILE A 94 -12.99 3.07 -12.65
C ILE A 94 -12.42 4.06 -13.67
N GLY A 95 -12.49 3.74 -14.97
CA GLY A 95 -12.03 4.57 -16.08
C GLY A 95 -10.99 3.87 -16.95
N SER A 96 -10.83 4.36 -18.19
CA SER A 96 -9.96 3.75 -19.21
C SER A 96 -8.46 3.99 -19.02
N ALA A 97 -8.06 4.85 -18.08
CA ALA A 97 -6.65 5.23 -17.83
C ALA A 97 -5.79 4.11 -17.18
N LEU A 98 -6.31 2.89 -17.08
CA LEU A 98 -5.76 1.80 -16.24
C LEU A 98 -4.83 0.82 -16.96
N ARG A 99 -4.41 1.10 -18.21
CA ARG A 99 -3.44 0.29 -18.97
C ARG A 99 -2.05 0.90 -18.98
N GLY A 100 -1.52 1.25 -17.81
CA GLY A 100 -0.09 1.48 -17.66
C GLY A 100 0.63 0.14 -17.47
N ASP A 101 1.86 0.03 -17.97
CA ASP A 101 2.76 -1.02 -17.50
C ASP A 101 2.88 -0.94 -15.97
N PRO A 102 2.99 -2.08 -15.27
CA PRO A 102 3.18 -2.09 -13.83
C PRO A 102 4.32 -1.17 -13.46
N SER A 103 4.03 -0.17 -12.62
CA SER A 103 5.08 0.71 -12.12
C SER A 103 6.07 -0.10 -11.28
N HIS A 104 7.34 0.26 -11.27
CA HIS A 104 8.33 -0.47 -10.46
C HIS A 104 8.06 -0.40 -8.94
N SER A 105 7.26 0.57 -8.48
CA SER A 105 6.73 0.61 -7.12
C SER A 105 5.67 -0.46 -6.85
N PHE A 106 4.90 -0.85 -7.88
CA PHE A 106 3.98 -1.98 -7.79
C PHE A 106 4.76 -3.29 -7.66
N ASP A 107 5.80 -3.50 -8.46
CA ASP A 107 6.66 -4.69 -8.36
C ASP A 107 7.30 -4.80 -6.97
N TRP A 108 7.75 -3.66 -6.43
CA TRP A 108 8.27 -3.58 -5.06
C TRP A 108 7.22 -3.99 -4.02
N LEU A 109 6.00 -3.47 -4.11
CA LEU A 109 4.91 -3.81 -3.19
C LEU A 109 4.55 -5.28 -3.28
N LEU A 110 4.41 -5.80 -4.50
CA LEU A 110 4.12 -7.21 -4.74
C LEU A 110 5.17 -8.11 -4.08
N SER A 111 6.45 -7.79 -4.31
CA SER A 111 7.56 -8.49 -3.67
C SER A 111 7.51 -8.40 -2.15
N ALA A 112 7.20 -7.22 -1.59
CA ALA A 112 7.09 -7.02 -0.16
C ALA A 112 5.96 -7.86 0.46
N TYR A 113 4.79 -7.92 -0.17
CA TYR A 113 3.66 -8.74 0.26
C TYR A 113 3.96 -10.25 0.17
N GLN A 114 4.60 -10.70 -0.91
CA GLN A 114 4.95 -12.11 -1.09
C GLN A 114 6.02 -12.59 -0.11
N ASN A 115 6.93 -11.70 0.29
CA ASN A 115 8.01 -11.99 1.23
C ASN A 115 7.72 -11.48 2.64
N PHE A 116 6.47 -11.12 2.92
CA PHE A 116 6.04 -10.72 4.25
C PHE A 116 6.07 -11.96 5.15
N SER A 117 7.11 -12.06 5.96
CA SER A 117 7.21 -13.04 7.04
C SER A 117 7.24 -12.27 8.35
N GLU A 118 6.32 -12.56 9.27
CA GLU A 118 6.52 -12.19 10.67
C GLU A 118 7.73 -12.99 11.19
N ARG A 119 8.93 -12.41 11.11
CA ARG A 119 10.08 -12.95 11.84
C ARG A 119 9.88 -12.64 13.32
N ASP A 120 10.41 -13.51 14.18
CA ASP A 120 10.45 -13.27 15.63
C ASP A 120 10.89 -11.84 15.91
N SER A 121 10.04 -11.08 16.58
CA SER A 121 10.42 -9.78 17.11
C SER A 121 11.64 -9.93 18.03
N THR A 122 12.44 -8.89 18.07
CA THR A 122 13.44 -8.68 19.10
C THR A 122 12.96 -7.58 20.03
N ASP A 123 13.60 -7.42 21.18
CA ASP A 123 13.29 -6.31 22.10
C ASP A 123 13.36 -4.92 21.45
N ALA A 124 14.06 -4.79 20.31
CA ALA A 124 14.27 -3.52 19.62
C ALA A 124 13.64 -3.41 18.22
N LEU A 125 13.26 -4.52 17.59
CA LEU A 125 12.75 -4.56 16.22
C LEU A 125 11.56 -5.51 16.09
N SER A 126 10.52 -5.08 15.36
CA SER A 126 9.36 -5.87 14.98
C SER A 126 9.12 -5.80 13.47
N ASN A 127 8.17 -6.60 12.97
CA ASN A 127 7.69 -6.58 11.58
C ASN A 127 8.82 -6.60 10.54
N ILE A 128 9.73 -7.58 10.68
CA ILE A 128 10.92 -7.68 9.82
C ILE A 128 10.56 -8.44 8.55
N PHE A 129 10.61 -7.77 7.40
CA PHE A 129 10.47 -8.43 6.10
C PHE A 129 11.52 -7.98 5.10
N GLN A 130 11.55 -8.63 3.95
CA GLN A 130 12.54 -8.39 2.90
C GLN A 130 11.87 -8.18 1.55
N ALA A 131 11.94 -6.97 1.01
CA ALA A 131 11.52 -6.68 -0.36
C ALA A 131 12.69 -6.90 -1.32
N GLN A 132 12.42 -7.33 -2.55
CA GLN A 132 13.46 -7.44 -3.57
C GLN A 132 13.85 -6.06 -4.10
N LEU A 133 15.15 -5.75 -4.06
CA LEU A 133 15.70 -4.55 -4.69
C LEU A 133 15.89 -4.80 -6.19
N VAL A 134 15.20 -4.02 -7.02
CA VAL A 134 15.33 -4.08 -8.48
C VAL A 134 15.79 -2.72 -9.00
N TRP A 135 16.92 -2.71 -9.71
CA TRP A 135 17.49 -1.51 -10.32
C TRP A 135 16.98 -1.34 -11.74
N HIS A 136 16.58 -0.13 -12.07
CA HIS A 136 16.06 0.25 -13.37
C HIS A 136 16.86 1.42 -13.95
N PRO A 137 17.12 1.44 -15.26
CA PRO A 137 17.87 2.54 -15.88
C PRO A 137 17.06 3.84 -15.90
N GLY A 138 17.76 4.97 -15.80
CA GLY A 138 17.20 6.31 -16.00
C GLY A 138 16.60 6.94 -14.75
N SER A 139 15.55 7.74 -14.95
CA SER A 139 14.81 8.41 -13.88
C SER A 139 13.52 7.64 -13.58
N PRO A 140 13.08 7.60 -12.32
CA PRO A 140 11.84 6.94 -11.96
C PRO A 140 10.64 7.63 -12.65
N PRO A 141 9.75 6.90 -13.34
CA PRO A 141 8.51 7.46 -13.84
C PRO A 141 7.53 7.63 -12.68
N GLN A 142 6.60 8.57 -12.84
CA GLN A 142 5.48 8.69 -11.91
C GLN A 142 4.62 7.41 -11.97
N PRO A 143 4.37 6.73 -10.83
CA PRO A 143 3.55 5.54 -10.82
C PRO A 143 2.13 5.83 -11.33
N GLN A 144 1.61 4.91 -12.13
CA GLN A 144 0.26 5.01 -12.71
C GLN A 144 -0.68 4.02 -12.03
N ILE A 145 -1.98 4.32 -12.06
CA ILE A 145 -2.99 3.36 -11.64
C ILE A 145 -2.97 2.17 -12.62
N SER A 146 -2.98 0.94 -12.11
CA SER A 146 -3.05 -0.27 -12.95
C SER A 146 -3.95 -1.35 -12.35
N LEU A 147 -4.48 -2.21 -13.21
CA LEU A 147 -5.32 -3.35 -12.85
C LEU A 147 -4.60 -4.66 -13.17
N HIS A 148 -4.65 -5.62 -12.25
CA HIS A 148 -4.03 -6.93 -12.43
C HIS A 148 -5.02 -8.02 -12.04
N TYR A 149 -5.25 -8.96 -12.96
CA TYR A 149 -6.04 -10.15 -12.66
C TYR A 149 -5.14 -11.21 -12.02
N LEU A 150 -5.60 -11.80 -10.92
CA LEU A 150 -4.91 -12.86 -10.20
C LEU A 150 -5.80 -14.10 -10.13
N ASP A 151 -5.24 -15.26 -10.45
CA ASP A 151 -5.86 -16.56 -10.24
C ASP A 151 -4.81 -17.59 -9.81
N GLY A 152 -5.28 -18.82 -9.54
CA GLY A 152 -4.42 -19.97 -9.29
C GLY A 152 -3.34 -19.72 -8.22
N GLU A 153 -2.10 -20.09 -8.55
CA GLU A 153 -0.98 -19.99 -7.61
C GLU A 153 -0.65 -18.53 -7.21
N ALA A 154 -0.77 -17.58 -8.13
CA ALA A 154 -0.49 -16.17 -7.84
C ALA A 154 -1.46 -15.61 -6.79
N LEU A 155 -2.74 -15.96 -6.89
CA LEU A 155 -3.74 -15.60 -5.88
C LEU A 155 -3.47 -16.31 -4.53
N GLU A 156 -3.11 -17.59 -4.55
CA GLU A 156 -2.79 -18.35 -3.33
C GLU A 156 -1.55 -17.81 -2.61
N GLN A 157 -0.53 -17.36 -3.34
CA GLN A 157 0.64 -16.71 -2.75
C GLN A 157 0.24 -15.40 -2.06
N PHE A 158 -0.63 -14.60 -2.68
CA PHE A 158 -1.14 -13.36 -2.09
C PHE A 158 -2.00 -13.60 -0.84
N ARG A 159 -2.85 -14.63 -0.84
CA ARG A 159 -3.71 -14.95 0.31
C ARG A 159 -2.92 -15.27 1.58
N LYS A 160 -1.68 -15.76 1.45
CA LYS A 160 -0.81 -16.06 2.60
C LYS A 160 -0.31 -14.82 3.32
N SER A 161 -0.38 -13.62 2.74
CA SER A 161 0.17 -12.40 3.33
C SER A 161 -0.71 -11.76 4.43
N HIS A 162 -1.69 -12.50 4.98
CA HIS A 162 -2.55 -12.18 6.15
C HIS A 162 -3.38 -10.88 6.11
N TRP A 163 -3.14 -9.97 5.18
CA TRP A 163 -3.71 -8.61 5.19
C TRP A 163 -4.71 -8.29 4.09
N ILE A 164 -5.00 -9.23 3.18
CA ILE A 164 -6.09 -9.03 2.23
C ILE A 164 -7.41 -9.18 3.00
N GLY A 165 -8.10 -8.06 3.20
CA GLY A 165 -9.44 -8.03 3.79
C GLY A 165 -10.35 -9.09 3.17
N GLY A 166 -11.22 -9.68 4.00
CA GLY A 166 -11.93 -10.96 3.77
C GLY A 166 -12.84 -11.10 2.54
N ASN A 167 -12.74 -10.21 1.55
CA ASN A 167 -13.48 -10.24 0.30
C ASN A 167 -12.80 -11.05 -0.80
N SER A 168 -11.60 -11.61 -0.58
CA SER A 168 -10.87 -12.38 -1.59
C SER A 168 -11.32 -13.84 -1.74
N LYS A 169 -12.54 -14.25 -1.35
CA LYS A 169 -12.98 -15.66 -1.32
C LYS A 169 -13.25 -16.32 -2.70
N GLY A 170 -13.01 -15.61 -3.81
CA GLY A 170 -13.24 -16.08 -5.18
C GLY A 170 -12.15 -16.99 -5.75
N GLN A 171 -12.39 -17.68 -6.86
CA GLN A 171 -11.32 -18.43 -7.56
C GLN A 171 -10.30 -17.51 -8.26
N ALA A 172 -10.66 -16.23 -8.40
CA ALA A 172 -9.83 -15.18 -8.93
C ALA A 172 -9.99 -13.90 -8.10
N ALA A 173 -9.10 -12.94 -8.31
CA ALA A 173 -9.16 -11.60 -7.74
C ALA A 173 -8.76 -10.54 -8.77
N MET A 174 -9.30 -9.33 -8.61
CA MET A 174 -8.80 -8.13 -9.26
C MET A 174 -7.96 -7.35 -8.26
N LEU A 175 -6.73 -7.06 -8.62
CA LEU A 175 -5.85 -6.20 -7.87
C LEU A 175 -5.85 -4.82 -8.53
N ILE A 176 -6.03 -3.79 -7.71
CA ILE A 176 -5.95 -2.39 -8.12
C ILE A 176 -4.74 -1.76 -7.46
N TYR A 177 -3.78 -1.31 -8.27
CA TYR A 177 -2.67 -0.51 -7.80
C TYR A 177 -2.97 0.96 -8.10
N TYR A 178 -3.06 1.81 -7.09
CA TYR A 178 -3.43 3.21 -7.29
C TYR A 178 -2.27 4.10 -7.73
N GLY A 179 -1.00 3.74 -7.48
CA GLY A 179 0.21 4.45 -7.94
C GLY A 179 0.39 5.89 -7.45
N HIS A 180 -0.61 6.72 -7.62
CA HIS A 180 -0.70 8.11 -7.27
C HIS A 180 -2.20 8.51 -7.23
N ASN A 181 -2.79 8.68 -6.05
CA ASN A 181 -4.26 8.84 -5.94
C ASN A 181 -4.74 10.30 -5.99
N HIS A 182 -3.91 11.30 -5.68
CA HIS A 182 -4.44 12.67 -5.62
C HIS A 182 -3.50 13.67 -6.28
N GLY A 183 -3.92 14.10 -7.48
CA GLY A 183 -3.30 15.18 -8.23
C GLY A 183 -3.30 16.46 -7.41
N SER A 184 -2.19 16.72 -6.74
CA SER A 184 -1.73 18.08 -6.51
C SER A 184 -0.55 18.27 -7.43
N GLY A 185 -0.46 19.42 -8.11
CA GLY A 185 0.69 19.82 -8.92
C GLY A 185 1.97 20.05 -8.10
N ASP A 186 2.14 19.32 -6.99
CA ASP A 186 3.37 19.27 -6.21
C ASP A 186 4.38 18.39 -6.96
N GLU A 187 5.67 18.64 -6.73
CA GLU A 187 6.70 17.69 -7.11
C GLU A 187 6.39 16.32 -6.49
N TRP A 188 6.11 15.32 -7.33
CA TRP A 188 5.78 13.98 -6.86
C TRP A 188 7.00 13.27 -6.24
N LEU A 189 8.19 13.82 -6.48
CA LEU A 189 9.48 13.32 -6.01
C LEU A 189 10.32 14.48 -5.47
N THR A 190 10.65 14.41 -4.18
CA THR A 190 11.49 15.38 -3.49
C THR A 190 12.87 14.78 -3.23
N PRO A 191 13.97 15.40 -3.70
CA PRO A 191 15.32 14.97 -3.32
C PRO A 191 15.56 15.30 -1.85
N ASP A 192 16.13 14.36 -1.10
CA ASP A 192 16.34 14.52 0.34
C ASP A 192 17.84 14.76 0.64
N SER A 193 18.67 13.76 0.34
CA SER A 193 20.09 13.78 0.69
C SER A 193 20.93 12.82 -0.14
N SER A 194 22.26 12.99 -0.07
CA SER A 194 23.21 12.02 -0.58
C SER A 194 23.33 10.82 0.35
N PHE A 195 23.15 9.61 -0.18
CA PHE A 195 23.31 8.36 0.55
C PHE A 195 24.24 7.42 -0.22
N ARG A 196 25.38 7.07 0.40
CA ARG A 196 26.35 6.10 -0.14
C ARG A 196 26.74 6.32 -1.61
N GLY A 197 26.95 7.57 -2.01
CA GLY A 197 27.33 7.91 -3.38
C GLY A 197 26.17 7.96 -4.38
N GLY A 198 24.93 7.82 -3.92
CA GLY A 198 23.72 8.10 -4.68
C GLY A 198 22.85 9.18 -4.03
N THR A 199 21.69 9.42 -4.62
CA THR A 199 20.67 10.36 -4.12
C THR A 199 19.47 9.57 -3.61
N LEU A 200 19.01 9.89 -2.40
CA LEU A 200 17.69 9.46 -1.93
C LEU A 200 16.67 10.53 -2.29
N SER A 201 15.57 10.08 -2.86
CA SER A 201 14.43 10.90 -3.24
C SER A 201 13.15 10.25 -2.71
N HIS A 202 12.18 11.02 -2.25
CA HIS A 202 10.97 10.48 -1.65
C HIS A 202 9.71 11.07 -2.28
N THR A 203 8.65 10.26 -2.29
CA THR A 203 7.28 10.74 -2.50
C THR A 203 6.62 10.97 -1.14
N LYS A 204 5.34 11.35 -1.13
CA LYS A 204 4.56 11.40 0.13
C LYS A 204 4.51 10.05 0.87
N HIS A 205 4.76 8.95 0.18
CA HIS A 205 4.54 7.59 0.68
C HIS A 205 5.62 6.57 0.32
N GLY A 206 6.67 6.93 -0.41
CA GLY A 206 7.70 5.97 -0.79
C GLY A 206 9.07 6.60 -0.91
N LEU A 207 10.08 5.74 -1.00
CA LEU A 207 11.48 6.12 -1.08
C LEU A 207 12.14 5.46 -2.27
N ILE A 208 12.91 6.26 -3.01
CA ILE A 208 13.65 5.88 -4.20
C ILE A 208 15.12 6.15 -3.95
N TRP A 209 15.97 5.21 -4.35
CA TRP A 209 17.41 5.38 -4.35
C TRP A 209 17.92 5.46 -5.79
N GLN A 210 18.69 6.49 -6.11
CA GLN A 210 19.26 6.72 -7.43
C GLN A 210 20.79 6.68 -7.35
N LYS A 211 21.45 5.84 -8.16
CA LYS A 211 22.91 5.77 -8.29
C LYS A 211 23.31 5.32 -9.69
N ASP A 212 24.42 5.84 -10.21
CA ASP A 212 25.01 5.41 -11.50
C ASP A 212 24.04 5.42 -12.70
N GLY A 213 23.14 6.42 -12.76
CA GLY A 213 22.14 6.54 -13.81
C GLY A 213 21.02 5.49 -13.73
N GLN A 214 20.87 4.84 -12.58
CA GLN A 214 19.81 3.89 -12.27
C GLN A 214 19.02 4.35 -11.05
N TYR A 215 17.83 3.77 -10.86
CA TYR A 215 17.01 3.94 -9.67
C TYR A 215 16.40 2.62 -9.19
N ALA A 216 16.04 2.58 -7.91
CA ALA A 216 15.28 1.49 -7.33
C ALA A 216 14.29 2.05 -6.29
N TRP A 217 13.07 1.50 -6.27
CA TRP A 217 12.19 1.69 -5.12
C TRP A 217 12.75 0.86 -3.96
N ILE A 218 12.90 1.50 -2.80
CA ILE A 218 13.43 0.84 -1.61
C ILE A 218 12.39 0.78 -0.48
N PHE A 219 11.28 1.50 -0.66
CA PHE A 219 10.15 1.51 0.26
C PHE A 219 8.90 2.08 -0.40
N VAL A 220 7.75 1.46 -0.14
CA VAL A 220 6.41 2.02 -0.38
C VAL A 220 5.56 1.77 0.87
N HIS A 221 4.95 2.83 1.38
CA HIS A 221 4.12 2.81 2.56
C HIS A 221 2.70 2.41 2.19
N ASP A 222 2.31 1.21 2.58
CA ASP A 222 1.01 0.64 2.28
C ASP A 222 0.34 0.15 3.56
N ILE A 223 -1.00 0.22 3.61
CA ILE A 223 -1.75 -0.08 4.83
C ILE A 223 -1.58 -1.52 5.27
N GLY A 224 -1.52 -2.46 4.34
CA GLY A 224 -1.39 -3.88 4.68
C GLY A 224 0.02 -4.33 5.06
N LEU A 225 1.03 -3.46 4.93
CA LEU A 225 2.40 -3.76 5.36
C LEU A 225 2.81 -3.01 6.64
N PHE A 226 2.34 -1.77 6.80
CA PHE A 226 2.89 -0.83 7.77
C PHE A 226 1.85 0.05 8.47
N SER A 227 0.56 -0.30 8.39
CA SER A 227 -0.47 0.57 8.96
C SER A 227 -0.43 1.98 8.34
N GLY A 228 -0.27 1.98 7.02
CA GLY A 228 -0.42 3.07 6.05
C GLY A 228 -1.46 4.14 6.40
N PRO A 229 -1.35 5.34 5.79
CA PRO A 229 -2.22 6.45 6.12
C PRO A 229 -3.68 6.07 5.89
N GLY A 230 -4.61 6.70 6.61
CA GLY A 230 -6.04 6.49 6.34
C GLY A 230 -6.45 6.93 4.92
N LYS A 231 -5.65 7.78 4.24
CA LYS A 231 -5.91 8.26 2.87
C LYS A 231 -4.60 8.49 2.12
N LEU A 232 -4.55 8.11 0.84
CA LEU A 232 -3.39 8.35 -0.03
C LEU A 232 -3.10 9.83 -0.36
N ARG A 233 -3.94 10.79 0.07
CA ARG A 233 -3.62 12.23 -0.02
C ARG A 233 -2.86 12.76 1.18
N TRP A 234 -2.88 12.05 2.30
CA TRP A 234 -2.22 12.47 3.53
C TRP A 234 -0.79 12.01 3.49
N LYS A 235 0.16 12.95 3.53
CA LYS A 235 1.58 12.61 3.61
C LYS A 235 1.81 11.60 4.73
N SER A 236 2.53 10.53 4.46
CA SER A 236 2.82 9.52 5.47
C SER A 236 4.29 9.41 5.82
N ILE A 237 5.20 9.94 5.00
CA ILE A 237 6.60 10.07 5.35
C ILE A 237 6.81 11.45 5.98
N ARG A 238 7.06 11.49 7.28
CA ARG A 238 7.32 12.73 8.01
C ARG A 238 8.74 13.20 7.81
N GLU A 239 9.69 12.32 8.10
CA GLU A 239 11.13 12.62 8.12
C GLU A 239 11.94 11.39 7.67
N ILE A 240 13.03 11.65 6.95
CA ILE A 240 14.00 10.64 6.54
C ILE A 240 15.35 11.02 7.12
N SER A 241 16.04 10.04 7.70
CA SER A 241 17.39 10.17 8.22
C SER A 241 18.27 9.05 7.68
N THR A 242 19.58 9.26 7.59
CA THR A 242 20.51 8.21 7.17
C THR A 242 21.61 7.97 8.20
N TYR A 243 22.06 6.72 8.31
CA TYR A 243 23.24 6.34 9.10
C TYR A 243 23.99 5.22 8.39
N LYS A 244 25.18 5.51 7.85
CA LYS A 244 26.00 4.54 7.10
C LYS A 244 25.22 3.86 5.95
N ASP A 245 24.76 2.62 6.15
CA ASP A 245 24.01 1.76 5.22
C ASP A 245 22.51 1.85 5.35
N VAL A 246 22.01 2.47 6.40
CA VAL A 246 20.61 2.34 6.75
C VAL A 246 19.91 3.67 6.59
N VAL A 247 18.64 3.57 6.22
CA VAL A 247 17.71 4.67 6.13
C VAL A 247 16.68 4.51 7.25
N LEU A 248 16.44 5.57 7.99
CA LEU A 248 15.40 5.67 8.99
C LEU A 248 14.24 6.47 8.40
N ILE A 249 13.03 5.94 8.48
CA ILE A 249 11.82 6.63 8.04
C ILE A 249 10.89 6.80 9.24
N HIS A 250 10.60 8.04 9.60
CA HIS A 250 9.54 8.36 10.55
C HIS A 250 8.24 8.50 9.78
N LEU A 251 7.31 7.58 10.04
CA LEU A 251 5.99 7.58 9.47
C LEU A 251 5.02 8.43 10.30
N GLU A 252 4.20 9.21 9.61
CA GLU A 252 3.07 9.91 10.18
C GLU A 252 1.90 8.94 10.30
N ALA A 253 1.48 8.65 11.52
CA ALA A 253 0.37 7.74 11.74
C ALA A 253 -0.98 8.45 11.53
N PRO A 254 -2.01 7.73 11.04
CA PRO A 254 -3.37 8.21 11.17
C PRO A 254 -3.77 8.34 12.66
N VAL A 255 -4.84 9.09 12.92
CA VAL A 255 -5.41 9.44 14.27
C VAL A 255 -5.72 8.22 15.18
N MET A 256 -5.49 6.99 14.72
CA MET A 256 -5.87 5.75 15.40
C MET A 256 -4.71 4.75 15.53
N MET A 257 -3.49 5.13 15.18
CA MET A 257 -2.33 4.22 15.13
C MET A 257 -1.08 4.90 15.69
N ASP A 258 -0.16 4.12 16.24
CA ASP A 258 1.09 4.64 16.77
C ASP A 258 2.00 5.09 15.62
N HIS A 259 2.67 6.24 15.82
CA HIS A 259 3.78 6.62 14.96
C HIS A 259 4.80 5.49 14.86
N SER A 260 5.30 5.24 13.65
CA SER A 260 6.26 4.18 13.40
C SER A 260 7.60 4.75 12.93
N LEU A 261 8.69 4.26 13.51
CA LEU A 261 10.03 4.50 13.01
C LEU A 261 10.52 3.23 12.30
N LEU A 262 10.74 3.29 11.00
CA LEU A 262 11.26 2.17 10.22
C LEU A 262 12.76 2.28 10.04
N LEU A 263 13.43 1.13 10.07
CA LEU A 263 14.83 0.96 9.72
C LEU A 263 14.91 0.13 8.43
N ILE A 264 15.47 0.71 7.37
CA ILE A 264 15.64 0.09 6.07
C ILE A 264 17.12 -0.12 5.80
N HIS A 265 17.48 -1.33 5.36
CA HIS A 265 18.79 -1.62 4.79
C HIS A 265 18.64 -1.78 3.26
N PRO A 266 18.83 -0.71 2.47
CA PRO A 266 18.40 -0.68 1.07
C PRO A 266 18.99 -1.79 0.21
N GLU A 267 20.30 -2.07 0.35
CA GLU A 267 21.01 -3.07 -0.46
C GLU A 267 20.48 -4.51 -0.25
N SER A 268 19.98 -4.83 0.94
CA SER A 268 19.40 -6.16 1.21
C SER A 268 17.88 -6.18 1.09
N GLY A 269 17.25 -5.00 0.98
CA GLY A 269 15.80 -4.83 1.02
C GLY A 269 15.14 -5.17 2.37
N LEU A 270 15.93 -5.26 3.45
CA LEU A 270 15.39 -5.56 4.77
C LEU A 270 14.76 -4.32 5.38
N ILE A 271 13.56 -4.49 5.93
CA ILE A 271 12.80 -3.43 6.58
C ILE A 271 12.33 -3.95 7.93
N SER A 272 12.34 -3.08 8.95
CA SER A 272 11.88 -3.41 10.29
C SER A 272 11.32 -2.18 10.96
N THR A 273 10.31 -2.37 11.81
CA THR A 273 9.85 -1.32 12.71
C THR A 273 10.74 -1.31 13.94
N VAL A 274 11.24 -0.14 14.33
CA VAL A 274 11.93 0.07 15.60
C VAL A 274 10.87 0.07 16.70
N PHE A 275 11.03 -0.80 17.69
CA PHE A 275 10.12 -0.83 18.82
C PHE A 275 10.17 0.51 19.56
N ILE A 276 9.02 1.05 19.91
CA ILE A 276 8.92 2.25 20.72
C ILE A 276 7.94 1.89 21.83
N ALA A 277 8.44 1.70 23.05
CA ALA A 277 7.58 1.52 24.20
C ALA A 277 6.82 2.83 24.41
N SER A 278 5.56 2.84 24.01
CA SER A 278 4.65 3.93 24.29
C SER A 278 3.38 3.32 24.88
N ASN A 279 3.09 3.66 26.13
CA ASN A 279 1.79 3.34 26.73
C ASN A 279 0.72 4.36 26.35
N THR A 280 1.05 5.37 25.53
CA THR A 280 0.16 6.46 25.14
C THR A 280 -0.01 6.48 23.62
N PRO A 281 -1.17 6.00 23.11
CA PRO A 281 -1.49 5.90 21.68
C PRO A 281 -1.43 7.22 20.87
N ASP A 282 -1.18 8.36 21.52
CA ASP A 282 -1.24 9.70 20.93
C ASP A 282 -0.02 10.57 21.24
N SER A 283 1.00 10.06 21.97
CA SER A 283 2.21 10.85 22.21
C SER A 283 3.15 10.73 21.02
N GLY A 284 3.11 11.71 20.12
CA GLY A 284 4.12 11.81 19.07
C GLY A 284 5.53 11.75 19.68
N PHE A 285 6.42 10.95 19.10
CA PHE A 285 7.81 10.88 19.53
C PHE A 285 8.70 11.77 18.67
N HIS A 286 9.85 12.15 19.23
CA HIS A 286 10.95 12.72 18.49
C HIS A 286 12.11 11.72 18.45
N TYR A 287 12.91 11.75 17.40
CA TYR A 287 14.13 10.96 17.38
C TYR A 287 15.28 11.80 16.84
N HIS A 288 16.49 11.42 17.22
CA HIS A 288 17.69 12.02 16.65
C HIS A 288 18.87 11.04 16.72
N ILE A 289 19.83 11.24 15.82
CA ILE A 289 21.03 10.40 15.72
C ILE A 289 22.21 11.14 16.33
N ARG A 290 22.84 10.56 17.36
CA ARG A 290 24.09 11.08 17.96
C ARG A 290 25.21 10.04 17.86
N GLY A 291 26.08 10.22 16.87
CA GLY A 291 27.15 9.27 16.58
C GLY A 291 26.55 7.92 16.19
N LYS A 292 26.73 6.89 17.03
CA LYS A 292 26.18 5.54 16.81
C LYS A 292 24.87 5.25 17.53
N ARG A 293 24.28 6.25 18.20
CA ARG A 293 23.06 6.11 18.99
C ARG A 293 21.88 6.71 18.24
N LEU A 294 20.81 5.94 18.14
CA LEU A 294 19.46 6.43 17.88
C LEU A 294 18.81 6.70 19.22
N ILE A 295 18.42 7.94 19.46
CA ILE A 295 17.74 8.36 20.68
C ILE A 295 16.31 8.65 20.29
N VAL A 296 15.36 7.94 20.90
CA VAL A 296 13.92 8.14 20.74
C VAL A 296 13.40 8.74 22.03
N GLU A 297 12.76 9.90 21.95
CA GLU A 297 12.23 10.67 23.06
C GLU A 297 10.70 10.66 22.96
N THR A 298 10.05 10.09 23.97
CA THR A 298 8.59 10.16 24.16
C THR A 298 8.27 11.17 25.26
N THR A 299 6.99 11.36 25.57
CA THR A 299 6.59 12.20 26.72
C THR A 299 6.99 11.60 28.06
N GLU A 300 7.20 10.28 28.13
CA GLU A 300 7.43 9.54 29.37
C GLU A 300 8.89 9.13 29.56
N GLU A 301 9.60 8.84 28.47
CA GLU A 301 10.95 8.28 28.55
C GLU A 301 11.85 8.63 27.36
N SER A 302 13.15 8.34 27.52
CA SER A 302 14.12 8.35 26.42
C SER A 302 14.73 6.97 26.28
N ILE A 303 14.50 6.36 25.11
CA ILE A 303 15.01 5.05 24.74
C ILE A 303 16.22 5.25 23.82
N GLN A 304 17.30 4.50 24.08
CA GLN A 304 18.51 4.57 23.27
C GLN A 304 18.81 3.24 22.61
N TYR A 305 18.96 3.26 21.29
CA TYR A 305 19.38 2.12 20.50
C TYR A 305 20.79 2.32 19.95
N ASN A 306 21.59 1.25 19.92
CA ASN A 306 22.85 1.23 19.19
C ASN A 306 22.58 0.88 17.72
N LEU A 307 22.77 1.83 16.80
CA LEU A 307 22.47 1.65 15.38
C LEU A 307 23.32 0.54 14.73
N ASN A 308 24.53 0.28 15.23
CA ASN A 308 25.33 -0.84 14.72
C ASN A 308 24.75 -2.19 15.14
N GLU A 309 24.10 -2.27 16.31
CA GLU A 309 23.43 -3.48 16.76
C GLU A 309 22.12 -3.69 16.01
N LEU A 310 21.28 -2.66 15.88
CA LEU A 310 20.05 -2.74 15.07
C LEU A 310 20.34 -3.23 13.65
N ARG A 311 21.34 -2.63 12.99
CA ARG A 311 21.81 -3.06 11.67
C ARG A 311 22.23 -4.53 11.65
N LYS A 312 23.03 -4.97 12.63
CA LYS A 312 23.47 -6.37 12.70
C LYS A 312 22.28 -7.31 12.92
N SER A 313 21.35 -6.94 13.79
CA SER A 313 20.15 -7.73 14.10
C SER A 313 19.28 -7.96 12.88
N GLN A 314 19.15 -6.98 11.97
CA GLN A 314 18.46 -7.17 10.69
C GLN A 314 19.15 -8.21 9.81
N LEU A 315 20.49 -8.20 9.79
CA LEU A 315 21.30 -9.01 8.88
C LEU A 315 21.53 -10.47 9.34
N ILE A 316 21.17 -10.82 10.58
CA ILE A 316 21.30 -12.20 11.06
C ILE A 316 20.12 -13.01 10.51
N PRO A 317 20.36 -14.02 9.65
CA PRO A 317 19.31 -14.94 9.24
C PRO A 317 18.91 -15.75 10.47
N ARG A 318 17.73 -15.50 11.04
CA ARG A 318 17.17 -16.40 12.06
C ARG A 318 16.64 -17.63 11.34
N TYR A 319 17.51 -18.63 11.24
CA TYR A 319 17.16 -19.97 10.80
C TYR A 319 16.28 -20.61 11.88
N GLN A 320 14.95 -20.59 11.73
CA GLN A 320 14.09 -21.49 12.49
C GLN A 320 14.02 -22.83 11.76
N GLY A 321 15.05 -23.65 11.99
CA GLY A 321 14.92 -25.09 11.79
C GLY A 321 13.98 -25.64 12.87
N VAL A 322 12.70 -25.77 12.55
CA VAL A 322 11.83 -26.73 13.26
C VAL A 322 12.37 -28.10 12.91
N LYS A 323 13.30 -28.62 13.74
CA LYS A 323 13.57 -30.05 13.78
C LYS A 323 12.30 -30.70 14.31
N GLY A 324 11.60 -31.41 13.43
CA GLY A 324 10.52 -32.30 13.82
C GLY A 324 11.01 -33.25 14.92
N GLN A 325 10.20 -33.34 15.98
CA GLN A 325 10.16 -34.50 16.85
C GLN A 325 8.93 -35.33 16.50
#